data_AF-A0A0H2YSA8-F1
#
_entry.id   AF-A0A0H2YSA8-F1
#
_cell.length_a   1.000
_cell.length_b   1.000
_cell.length_c   1.000
_cell.angle_alpha   90.00
_cell.angle_beta   90.00
_cell.angle_gamma   90.00
#
_symmetry.space_group_name_H-M   'P 1'
#
loop_
_entity.id
_entity.type
_entity.pdbx_description
1 polymer ?
#
loop_
_entity_poly.entity_id
_entity_poly.type
_entity_poly.pdbx_seq_one_letter_code
_entity_poly.pdbx_strand_id
1 'polypeptide(L)'
;MNTKKQTKKKKGFTLIELIIVIAIIAILAAIAIPNFLSIQRKARVKADIASAKTIYDATSALIAEGKIVPGSTDFGDLNNVTSITETGNKDIVDLQGYLQTIPTPKSVDNSTFAISITNTEAKPEIEVYIKPTTGSEIKVYPETGKDSEYDLNK
;
A
#
# COMPACT_ATOMS: atom_id res chain seq x y z
N MET A 1 -35.60 -68.12 11.24
CA MET A 1 -35.15 -66.95 12.04
C MET A 1 -35.31 -65.71 11.16
N ASN A 2 -36.36 -64.91 11.38
CA ASN A 2 -36.71 -63.80 10.48
C ASN A 2 -36.10 -62.49 10.99
N THR A 3 -35.04 -62.00 10.34
CA THR A 3 -34.35 -60.74 10.71
C THR A 3 -35.06 -59.54 10.07
N LYS A 4 -35.83 -58.79 10.87
CA LYS A 4 -36.38 -57.49 10.49
C LYS A 4 -35.24 -56.48 10.31
N LYS A 5 -34.93 -56.13 9.06
CA LYS A 5 -33.96 -55.06 8.71
C LYS A 5 -34.62 -53.70 8.98
N GLN A 6 -34.24 -53.05 10.07
CA GLN A 6 -34.68 -51.69 10.41
C GLN A 6 -34.00 -50.68 9.47
N THR A 7 -34.76 -50.09 8.54
CA THR A 7 -34.30 -48.99 7.70
C THR A 7 -34.27 -47.70 8.53
N LYS A 8 -33.07 -47.23 8.90
CA LYS A 8 -32.92 -45.92 9.56
C LYS A 8 -33.41 -44.83 8.60
N LYS A 9 -34.48 -44.12 8.95
CA LYS A 9 -34.95 -42.94 8.21
C LYS A 9 -33.82 -41.91 8.20
N LYS A 10 -33.29 -41.58 7.02
CA LYS A 10 -32.37 -40.44 6.87
C LYS A 10 -33.18 -39.17 7.11
N LYS A 11 -32.90 -38.46 8.21
CA LYS A 11 -33.42 -37.10 8.42
C LYS A 11 -32.71 -36.19 7.43
N GLY A 12 -33.44 -35.67 6.45
CA GLY A 12 -32.96 -34.62 5.54
C GLY A 12 -32.99 -33.26 6.24
N PHE A 13 -32.12 -32.35 5.81
CA PHE A 13 -32.15 -30.95 6.22
C PHE A 13 -33.47 -30.31 5.75
N THR A 14 -34.11 -29.52 6.59
CA THR A 14 -35.32 -28.80 6.20
C THR A 14 -34.96 -27.51 5.45
N LEU A 15 -35.80 -27.10 4.50
CA LEU A 15 -35.61 -25.84 3.80
C LEU A 15 -35.68 -24.64 4.76
N ILE A 16 -36.50 -24.74 5.82
CA ILE A 16 -36.63 -23.68 6.82
C ILE A 16 -35.34 -23.52 7.65
N GLU A 17 -34.66 -24.61 8.00
CA GLU A 17 -33.36 -24.55 8.68
C GLU A 17 -32.33 -23.82 7.83
N LEU A 18 -32.30 -24.08 6.51
CA LEU A 18 -31.39 -23.40 5.61
C LEU A 18 -31.72 -21.90 5.49
N ILE A 19 -32.99 -21.53 5.43
CA ILE A 19 -33.45 -20.14 5.32
C ILE A 19 -33.07 -19.32 6.56
N ILE A 20 -33.21 -19.89 7.77
CA ILE A 20 -32.84 -19.18 9.00
C ILE A 20 -31.33 -18.95 9.06
N VAL A 21 -30.52 -19.92 8.62
CA VAL A 21 -29.06 -19.79 8.61
C VAL A 21 -28.60 -18.66 7.68
N ILE A 22 -29.11 -18.60 6.46
CA ILE A 22 -28.74 -17.52 5.52
C ILE A 22 -29.24 -16.16 6.02
N ALA A 23 -30.38 -16.09 6.71
CA ALA A 23 -30.90 -14.85 7.29
C ALA A 23 -29.97 -14.30 8.38
N ILE A 24 -29.47 -15.16 9.28
CA ILE A 24 -28.52 -14.74 10.32
C ILE A 24 -27.18 -14.30 9.69
N ILE A 25 -26.66 -15.04 8.71
CA ILE A 25 -25.42 -14.68 8.00
C ILE A 25 -25.58 -13.32 7.31
N ALA A 26 -26.74 -13.03 6.69
CA ALA A 26 -27.00 -11.76 6.04
C ALA A 26 -26.95 -10.57 7.02
N ILE A 27 -27.52 -10.71 8.22
CA ILE A 27 -27.50 -9.66 9.26
C ILE A 27 -26.05 -9.41 9.73
N LEU A 28 -25.29 -10.48 9.99
CA LEU A 28 -23.88 -10.34 10.41
C LEU A 28 -23.02 -9.71 9.31
N ALA A 29 -23.22 -10.13 8.05
CA ALA A 29 -22.49 -9.60 6.91
C ALA A 29 -22.76 -8.10 6.70
N ALA A 30 -24.02 -7.66 6.88
CA ALA A 30 -24.38 -6.25 6.72
C ALA A 30 -23.60 -5.30 7.65
N ILE A 31 -23.26 -5.73 8.86
CA ILE A 31 -22.46 -4.95 9.83
C ILE A 31 -20.96 -5.17 9.61
N ALA A 32 -20.55 -6.41 9.31
CA ALA A 32 -19.13 -6.76 9.20
C ALA A 32 -18.47 -6.20 7.93
N ILE A 33 -19.15 -6.22 6.78
CA ILE A 33 -18.59 -5.80 5.49
C ILE A 33 -18.09 -4.33 5.50
N PRO A 34 -18.89 -3.31 5.88
CA PRO A 34 -18.41 -1.93 5.85
C PRO A 34 -17.21 -1.70 6.78
N ASN A 35 -17.23 -2.31 7.97
CA ASN A 35 -16.13 -2.25 8.92
C ASN A 35 -14.86 -2.92 8.38
N PHE A 36 -14.99 -4.10 7.77
CA PHE A 36 -13.88 -4.82 7.16
C PHE A 36 -13.24 -4.01 6.02
N LEU A 37 -14.04 -3.39 5.15
CA LEU A 37 -13.55 -2.54 4.07
C LEU A 37 -12.79 -1.33 4.60
N SER A 38 -13.27 -0.70 5.68
CA SER A 38 -12.58 0.42 6.34
C SER A 38 -11.23 -0.01 6.93
N ILE A 39 -11.19 -1.13 7.65
CA ILE A 39 -9.96 -1.69 8.23
C ILE A 39 -8.97 -2.04 7.12
N GLN A 40 -9.44 -2.68 6.04
CA GLN A 40 -8.59 -3.04 4.91
C GLN A 40 -7.98 -1.80 4.24
N ARG A 41 -8.76 -0.74 4.02
CA ARG A 41 -8.24 0.53 3.48
C ARG A 41 -7.17 1.13 4.38
N LYS A 42 -7.42 1.21 5.69
CA LYS A 42 -6.45 1.71 6.67
C LYS A 42 -5.18 0.86 6.71
N ALA A 43 -5.29 -0.46 6.59
CA ALA A 43 -4.14 -1.35 6.54
C ALA A 43 -3.28 -1.11 5.30
N ARG A 44 -3.90 -0.89 4.13
CA ARG A 44 -3.20 -0.55 2.88
C ARG A 44 -2.42 0.77 3.01
N VAL A 45 -3.08 1.82 3.52
CA VAL A 45 -2.44 3.13 3.76
C VAL A 45 -1.26 3.01 4.75
N LYS A 46 -1.42 2.25 5.84
CA LYS A 46 -0.31 1.98 6.78
C LYS A 46 0.87 1.23 6.15
N ALA A 47 0.59 0.26 5.29
CA ALA A 47 1.63 -0.49 4.59
C ALA A 47 2.43 0.43 3.65
N ASP A 48 1.76 1.38 3.02
CA ASP A 48 2.39 2.35 2.13
C ASP A 48 3.22 3.38 2.88
N ILE A 49 2.76 3.87 4.04
CA ILE A 49 3.56 4.74 4.92
C ILE A 49 4.83 4.01 5.38
N ALA A 50 4.73 2.73 5.78
CA ALA A 50 5.90 1.95 6.18
C ALA A 50 6.88 1.73 5.02
N SER A 51 6.37 1.47 3.82
CA SER A 51 7.17 1.33 2.61
C SER A 51 7.84 2.65 2.23
N ALA A 52 7.10 3.76 2.26
CA ALA A 52 7.60 5.10 1.99
C ALA A 52 8.68 5.52 2.99
N LYS A 53 8.51 5.20 4.28
CA LYS A 53 9.55 5.41 5.29
C LYS A 53 10.83 4.62 4.98
N THR A 54 10.70 3.38 4.52
CA THR A 54 11.86 2.57 4.14
C THR A 54 12.61 3.20 2.96
N ILE A 55 11.87 3.73 1.97
CA ILE A 55 12.45 4.49 0.86
C ILE A 55 13.14 5.76 1.37
N TYR A 56 12.49 6.52 2.25
CA TYR A 56 13.06 7.72 2.86
C TYR A 56 14.38 7.43 3.60
N ASP A 57 14.41 6.38 4.43
CA ASP A 57 15.59 6.00 5.20
C ASP A 57 16.74 5.60 4.25
N ALA A 58 16.43 4.87 3.17
CA ALA A 58 17.41 4.50 2.13
C ALA A 58 17.96 5.72 1.38
N THR A 59 17.08 6.65 0.98
CA THR A 59 17.47 7.91 0.35
C THR A 59 18.35 8.74 1.27
N SER A 60 17.99 8.84 2.55
CA SER A 60 18.79 9.55 3.54
C SER A 60 20.19 8.93 3.72
N ALA A 61 20.29 7.61 3.73
CA ALA A 61 21.58 6.92 3.81
C ALA A 61 22.45 7.21 2.57
N LEU A 62 21.87 7.17 1.37
CA LEU A 62 22.61 7.41 0.13
C LEU A 62 23.04 8.87 -0.06
N ILE A 63 22.26 9.83 0.46
CA ILE A 63 22.69 11.23 0.57
C ILE A 63 23.89 11.34 1.53
N ALA A 64 23.83 10.67 2.69
CA ALA A 64 24.93 10.69 3.65
C ALA A 64 26.21 10.03 3.11
N GLU A 65 26.09 9.06 2.21
CA GLU A 65 27.22 8.45 1.47
C GLU A 65 27.74 9.33 0.32
N GLY A 66 27.08 10.46 0.01
CA GLY A 66 27.41 11.33 -1.11
C GLY A 66 27.10 10.72 -2.48
N LYS A 67 26.30 9.65 -2.53
CA LYS A 67 25.86 9.00 -3.78
C LYS A 67 24.70 9.74 -4.44
N ILE A 68 23.92 10.45 -3.63
CA ILE A 68 22.79 11.28 -4.04
C ILE A 68 23.04 12.70 -3.61
N VAL A 69 22.87 13.66 -4.51
CA VAL A 69 23.10 15.08 -4.24
C VAL A 69 21.75 15.83 -4.21
N PRO A 70 21.32 16.38 -3.07
CA PRO A 70 20.08 17.15 -2.97
C PRO A 70 20.07 18.39 -3.87
N GLY A 71 18.93 18.71 -4.47
CA GLY A 71 18.73 19.95 -5.22
C GLY A 71 18.48 19.78 -6.73
N SER A 72 18.55 18.56 -7.27
CA SER A 72 17.97 18.26 -8.59
C SER A 72 16.48 18.00 -8.43
N THR A 73 15.65 18.93 -8.91
CA THR A 73 14.19 18.97 -8.72
C THR A 73 13.40 17.90 -9.48
N ASP A 74 13.95 16.71 -9.72
CA ASP A 74 13.26 15.68 -10.48
C ASP A 74 12.65 14.61 -9.57
N PHE A 75 11.33 14.55 -9.66
CA PHE A 75 10.51 13.47 -9.12
C PHE A 75 10.91 12.16 -9.78
N GLY A 76 11.74 11.38 -9.10
CA GLY A 76 12.20 10.10 -9.61
C GLY A 76 11.15 9.01 -9.40
N ASP A 77 10.48 8.57 -10.47
CA ASP A 77 9.68 7.34 -10.44
C ASP A 77 10.62 6.16 -10.22
N LEU A 78 10.53 5.51 -9.05
CA LEU A 78 11.43 4.42 -8.72
C LEU A 78 11.33 3.27 -9.70
N ASN A 79 10.21 3.06 -10.39
CA ASN A 79 10.04 1.94 -11.32
C ASN A 79 10.31 2.27 -12.78
N ASN A 80 10.50 3.55 -13.14
CA ASN A 80 10.65 3.97 -14.53
C ASN A 80 11.87 4.88 -14.74
N VAL A 81 13.05 4.25 -14.83
CA VAL A 81 14.31 4.93 -15.20
C VAL A 81 14.38 5.00 -16.73
N THR A 82 13.77 6.02 -17.34
CA THR A 82 13.85 6.22 -18.80
C THR A 82 15.03 7.14 -19.14
N SER A 83 16.12 6.55 -19.65
CA SER A 83 17.30 7.19 -20.23
C SER A 83 18.21 8.00 -19.29
N ILE A 84 19.46 7.55 -19.23
CA ILE A 84 20.58 8.14 -18.50
C ILE A 84 21.03 9.41 -19.23
N THR A 85 20.53 10.56 -18.80
CA THR A 85 21.08 11.87 -19.14
C THR A 85 20.98 12.76 -17.91
N GLU A 86 22.15 13.02 -17.32
CA GLU A 86 22.45 13.93 -16.20
C GLU A 86 21.83 13.59 -14.82
N THR A 87 22.73 13.58 -13.81
CA THR A 87 22.61 13.52 -12.34
C THR A 87 21.32 12.96 -11.68
N GLY A 88 20.11 13.44 -12.00
CA GLY A 88 18.87 13.06 -11.31
C GLY A 88 18.47 11.58 -11.47
N ASN A 89 18.79 10.93 -12.59
CA ASN A 89 18.48 9.51 -12.78
C ASN A 89 19.53 8.57 -12.16
N LYS A 90 20.74 9.05 -11.83
CA LYS A 90 21.75 8.25 -11.12
C LYS A 90 21.30 7.96 -9.68
N ASP A 91 20.66 8.94 -9.05
CA ASP A 91 20.14 8.83 -7.69
C ASP A 91 19.09 7.72 -7.57
N ILE A 92 18.21 7.61 -8.57
CA ILE A 92 17.19 6.55 -8.64
C ILE A 92 17.83 5.17 -8.84
N VAL A 93 18.87 5.05 -9.66
CA VAL A 93 19.59 3.80 -9.88
C VAL A 93 20.34 3.34 -8.64
N ASP A 94 21.00 4.26 -7.93
CA ASP A 94 21.68 3.95 -6.68
C ASP A 94 20.68 3.52 -5.59
N LEU A 95 19.48 4.13 -5.55
CA LEU A 95 18.38 3.70 -4.69
C LEU A 95 17.81 2.34 -5.03
N GLN A 96 17.59 2.06 -6.32
CA GLN A 96 17.15 0.76 -6.81
C GLN A 96 18.12 -0.34 -6.37
N GLY A 97 19.42 -0.09 -6.53
CA GLY A 97 20.47 -1.01 -6.09
C GLY A 97 20.48 -1.22 -4.58
N TYR A 98 20.24 -0.16 -3.81
CA TYR A 98 20.20 -0.24 -2.35
C TYR A 98 18.98 -1.00 -1.82
N LEU A 99 17.80 -0.72 -2.38
CA LEU A 99 16.54 -1.33 -1.93
C LEU A 99 16.37 -2.78 -2.39
N GLN A 100 17.06 -3.20 -3.46
CA GLN A 100 17.00 -4.53 -4.11
C GLN A 100 15.61 -4.92 -4.66
N THR A 101 14.53 -4.51 -4.02
CA THR A 101 13.14 -4.65 -4.46
C THR A 101 12.39 -3.38 -4.08
N ILE A 102 11.78 -2.74 -5.08
CA ILE A 102 10.99 -1.54 -4.86
C ILE A 102 9.60 -1.98 -4.41
N PRO A 103 9.13 -1.57 -3.22
CA PRO A 103 7.77 -1.86 -2.80
C PRO A 103 6.76 -1.19 -3.73
N THR A 104 5.60 -1.82 -3.91
CA THR A 104 4.49 -1.23 -4.68
C THR A 104 3.44 -0.68 -3.71
N PRO A 105 2.90 0.52 -3.93
CA PRO A 105 1.79 1.03 -3.15
C PRO A 105 0.58 0.08 -3.16
N LYS A 106 -0.20 0.07 -2.08
CA LYS A 106 -1.34 -0.81 -1.84
C LYS A 106 -2.65 -0.04 -1.71
N SER A 107 -2.61 1.26 -1.41
CA SER A 107 -3.80 2.09 -1.24
C SER A 107 -4.37 2.60 -2.55
N VAL A 108 -3.51 2.80 -3.57
CA VAL A 108 -3.88 3.30 -4.90
C VAL A 108 -3.47 2.27 -5.93
N ASP A 109 -4.44 1.76 -6.67
CA ASP A 109 -4.17 0.78 -7.73
C ASP A 109 -3.40 1.44 -8.88
N ASN A 110 -2.57 0.67 -9.58
CA ASN A 110 -1.76 1.12 -10.72
C ASN A 110 -0.93 2.38 -10.42
N SER A 111 -0.19 2.34 -9.31
CA SER A 111 0.66 3.42 -8.86
C SER A 111 2.06 2.93 -8.49
N THR A 112 3.02 3.86 -8.49
CA THR A 112 4.42 3.62 -8.09
C THR A 112 4.81 4.58 -6.98
N PHE A 113 5.88 4.26 -6.24
CA PHE A 113 6.50 5.27 -5.38
C PHE A 113 7.40 6.18 -6.22
N ALA A 114 7.38 7.47 -5.90
CA ALA A 114 8.29 8.47 -6.41
C ALA A 114 8.94 9.22 -5.26
N ILE A 115 10.13 9.77 -5.48
CA ILE A 115 10.85 10.57 -4.50
C ILE A 115 11.14 11.97 -5.03
N SER A 116 11.08 12.96 -4.15
CA SER A 116 11.57 14.32 -4.39
C SER A 116 12.61 14.64 -3.34
N ILE A 117 13.78 15.10 -3.79
CA ILE A 117 14.89 15.47 -2.91
C ILE A 117 15.20 16.93 -3.19
N THR A 118 14.70 17.79 -2.31
CA THR A 118 14.87 19.24 -2.45
C THR A 118 15.90 19.76 -1.45
N ASN A 119 16.21 21.06 -1.56
CA ASN A 119 17.15 21.77 -0.72
C ASN A 119 18.62 21.35 -0.98
N THR A 120 19.50 21.68 -0.05
CA THR A 120 20.96 21.56 -0.17
C THR A 120 21.48 20.35 0.59
N GLU A 121 22.69 19.91 0.25
CA GLU A 121 23.37 18.79 0.90
C GLU A 121 23.53 18.96 2.43
N ALA A 122 23.60 20.21 2.92
CA ALA A 122 23.67 20.50 4.35
C ALA A 122 22.33 20.30 5.10
N LYS A 123 21.20 20.35 4.38
CA LYS A 123 19.84 20.19 4.91
C LYS A 123 18.92 19.55 3.86
N PRO A 124 19.11 18.26 3.54
CA PRO A 124 18.27 17.58 2.56
C PRO A 124 16.82 17.51 3.04
N GLU A 125 15.89 17.83 2.16
CA GLU A 125 14.46 17.60 2.39
C GLU A 125 13.99 16.51 1.44
N ILE A 126 13.65 15.35 2.00
CA ILE A 126 13.25 14.15 1.26
C ILE A 126 11.75 13.95 1.43
N GLU A 127 11.06 13.83 0.32
CA GLU A 127 9.63 13.59 0.26
C GLU A 127 9.35 12.36 -0.61
N VAL A 128 8.44 11.50 -0.18
CA VAL A 128 8.04 10.28 -0.87
C VAL A 128 6.56 10.37 -1.23
N TYR A 129 6.27 10.09 -2.49
CA TYR A 129 4.97 10.21 -3.11
C TYR A 129 4.49 8.87 -3.66
N ILE A 130 3.17 8.73 -3.76
CA ILE A 130 2.53 7.74 -4.63
C ILE A 130 2.15 8.45 -5.92
N LYS A 131 2.64 7.93 -7.04
CA LYS A 131 2.36 8.42 -8.38
C LYS A 131 1.40 7.45 -9.09
N PRO A 132 0.10 7.77 -9.20
CA PRO A 132 -0.82 6.97 -9.99
C PRO A 132 -0.56 7.14 -11.49
N THR A 133 -0.94 6.13 -12.28
CA THR A 133 -0.86 6.19 -13.76
C THR A 133 -1.71 7.35 -14.33
N THR A 134 -2.79 7.70 -13.64
CA THR A 134 -3.68 8.81 -13.97
C THR A 134 -4.12 9.51 -12.68
N GLY A 135 -3.82 10.80 -12.55
CA GLY A 135 -4.20 11.59 -11.38
C GLY A 135 -3.03 12.40 -10.81
N SER A 136 -3.31 13.11 -9.72
CA SER A 136 -2.29 13.87 -8.99
C SER A 136 -1.44 12.94 -8.11
N GLU A 137 -0.19 13.32 -7.92
CA GLU A 137 0.73 12.66 -6.99
C GLU A 137 0.30 12.91 -5.54
N ILE A 138 0.40 11.88 -4.71
CA ILE A 138 -0.05 11.93 -3.31
C ILE A 138 1.16 11.82 -2.41
N LYS A 139 1.43 12.86 -1.62
CA LYS A 139 2.53 12.83 -0.65
C LYS A 139 2.20 11.85 0.48
N VAL A 140 3.10 10.90 0.73
CA VAL A 140 2.93 9.87 1.76
C VAL A 140 3.86 10.10 2.94
N TYR A 141 5.11 10.50 2.69
CA TYR A 141 6.12 10.65 3.74
C TYR A 141 7.04 11.85 3.46
N PRO A 142 7.50 12.58 4.50
CA PRO A 142 7.00 12.57 5.88
C PRO A 142 5.53 13.04 5.93
N GLU A 143 4.75 12.51 6.88
CA GLU A 143 3.32 12.83 7.03
C GLU A 143 3.10 14.35 7.19
N THR A 144 2.35 14.97 6.29
CA THR A 144 2.01 16.39 6.37
C THR A 144 0.73 16.60 7.16
N GLY A 145 0.79 16.47 8.48
CA GLY A 145 -0.31 16.85 9.38
C GLY A 145 -1.67 16.20 9.11
N LYS A 146 -2.70 16.65 9.85
CA LYS A 146 -4.09 16.11 9.79
C LYS A 146 -4.84 16.43 8.49
N ASP A 147 -4.26 17.25 7.63
CA ASP A 147 -4.86 17.68 6.36
C ASP A 147 -4.22 16.99 5.15
N SER A 148 -3.30 16.02 5.38
CA SER A 148 -2.75 15.20 4.31
C SER A 148 -3.86 14.47 3.55
N GLU A 149 -3.75 14.44 2.23
CA GLU A 149 -4.58 13.59 1.37
C GLU A 149 -4.47 12.10 1.73
N TYR A 150 -3.40 11.74 2.48
CA TYR A 150 -3.06 10.40 2.93
C TYR A 150 -3.31 10.13 4.42
N ASP A 151 -4.19 10.89 5.09
CA ASP A 151 -4.55 10.67 6.50
C ASP A 151 -5.46 9.44 6.70
N LEU A 152 -5.07 8.56 7.62
CA LEU A 152 -5.81 7.38 8.08
C LEU A 152 -7.12 7.69 8.84
N ASN A 153 -7.30 8.95 9.26
CA ASN A 153 -8.42 9.40 10.08
C ASN A 153 -9.47 10.20 9.29
N LYS A 154 -9.25 10.44 8.00
CA LYS A 154 -10.24 10.99 7.07
C LYS A 154 -11.26 9.92 6.66
#